data_AF-A0AAD4QGP9-F1
#
_entry.id   AF-A0AAD4QGP9-F1
#
_cell.length_a   1.000
_cell.length_b   1.000
_cell.length_c   1.000
_cell.angle_alpha   90.00
_cell.angle_beta   90.00
_cell.angle_gamma   90.00
#
_symmetry.space_group_name_H-M   'P 1'
#
loop_
_entity.id
_entity.type
_entity.pdbx_description
1 polymer ?
#
loop_
_entity_poly.entity_id
_entity_poly.type
_entity_poly.pdbx_seq_one_letter_code
_entity_poly.pdbx_strand_id
1 'polypeptide(L)'
;MRNHEHSHHYIDHRISDNAGRINVARWLAYDYRRPDPCIAFTMGAHQPIYYIPLYITPHPRFDRGPNPILTSMQQRLFEADQNFTTIVNGALDDMDDPGAWAEVSRYRYGARRLDEAHRNLAHWRRMAERANQDIRLAVHAMSRGDVYHRLYPYLTYAYSNNPRMTPAVASHFAPHPELRAVLQAGGIGSSHLPRRRHLRIAPPRIIDLTGDD
;
A
#
# COMPACT_ATOMS: atom_id res chain seq x y z
N MET A 1 -5.85 -29.31 26.74
CA MET A 1 -4.91 -29.47 25.60
C MET A 1 -4.60 -30.96 25.47
N ARG A 2 -5.28 -31.67 24.56
CA ARG A 2 -4.90 -33.03 24.18
C ARG A 2 -4.19 -32.90 22.83
N ASN A 3 -2.89 -33.15 22.81
CA ASN A 3 -2.14 -33.36 21.58
C ASN A 3 -2.71 -34.63 20.94
N HIS A 4 -3.38 -34.50 19.80
CA HIS A 4 -3.76 -35.66 19.01
C HIS A 4 -2.49 -36.24 18.38
N GLU A 5 -2.10 -37.41 18.89
CA GLU A 5 -1.15 -38.37 18.29
C GLU A 5 -1.75 -38.92 16.99
N HIS A 6 -1.78 -38.12 15.93
CA HIS A 6 -2.25 -38.59 14.62
C HIS A 6 -1.06 -38.67 13.67
N SER A 7 -0.79 -39.93 13.27
CA SER A 7 0.00 -40.37 12.11
C SER A 7 1.47 -39.93 12.00
N HIS A 8 2.32 -40.53 12.83
CA HIS A 8 3.75 -40.62 12.53
C HIS A 8 4.03 -41.74 11.50
N HIS A 9 3.84 -41.46 10.22
CA HIS A 9 4.26 -42.39 9.17
C HIS A 9 5.77 -42.23 8.90
N TYR A 10 6.53 -43.30 9.15
CA TYR A 10 7.92 -43.40 8.72
C TYR A 10 7.97 -43.60 7.21
N ILE A 11 8.52 -42.64 6.48
CA ILE A 11 8.87 -42.80 5.06
C ILE A 11 10.33 -42.38 4.91
N ASP A 12 11.16 -43.29 4.41
CA ASP A 12 12.58 -43.04 4.12
C ASP A 12 12.71 -42.10 2.91
N HIS A 13 12.42 -40.81 3.11
CA HIS A 13 12.63 -39.79 2.09
C HIS A 13 14.06 -39.24 2.17
N ARG A 14 14.88 -39.68 1.22
CA ARG A 14 16.26 -39.22 1.02
C ARG A 14 16.26 -38.02 0.09
N ILE A 15 16.77 -36.88 0.55
CA ILE A 15 16.93 -35.68 -0.27
C ILE A 15 18.39 -35.24 -0.25
N SER A 16 18.97 -34.99 -1.44
CA SER A 16 20.27 -34.35 -1.54
C SER A 16 20.12 -32.86 -1.31
N ASP A 17 20.92 -32.27 -0.43
CA ASP A 17 21.08 -30.83 -0.37
C ASP A 17 21.89 -30.30 -1.57
N ASN A 18 21.92 -28.97 -1.72
CA ASN A 18 22.69 -28.29 -2.78
C ASN A 18 24.22 -28.48 -2.65
N ALA A 19 24.70 -29.08 -1.56
CA ALA A 19 26.10 -29.43 -1.31
C ALA A 19 26.37 -30.94 -1.53
N GLY A 20 25.41 -31.70 -2.05
CA GLY A 20 25.52 -33.13 -2.34
C GLY A 20 25.41 -34.05 -1.13
N ARG A 21 25.01 -33.54 0.06
CA ARG A 21 24.81 -34.36 1.25
C ARG A 21 23.40 -34.92 1.24
N ILE A 22 23.29 -36.23 1.48
CA ILE A 22 22.00 -36.90 1.61
C ILE A 22 21.47 -36.66 3.03
N ASN A 23 20.42 -35.84 3.13
CA ASN A 23 19.64 -35.68 4.35
C ASN A 23 18.46 -36.65 4.29
N VAL A 24 18.29 -37.46 5.34
CA VAL A 24 17.17 -38.40 5.45
C VAL A 24 16.16 -37.80 6.41
N ALA A 25 14.98 -37.44 5.88
CA ALA A 25 13.88 -37.02 6.71
C ALA A 25 13.42 -38.23 7.55
N ARG A 26 13.36 -38.05 8.87
CA ARG A 26 12.86 -39.09 9.78
C ARG A 26 11.36 -38.99 10.00
N TRP A 27 10.80 -37.80 9.80
CA TRP A 27 9.40 -37.51 10.07
C TRP A 27 8.82 -36.61 8.99
N LEU A 28 7.54 -36.81 8.70
CA LEU A 28 6.72 -35.89 7.92
C LEU A 28 5.66 -35.26 8.83
N ALA A 29 5.34 -34.00 8.59
CA ALA A 29 4.26 -33.30 9.26
C ALA A 29 3.51 -32.44 8.26
N TYR A 30 2.18 -32.39 8.39
CA TYR A 30 1.35 -31.50 7.59
C TYR A 30 1.21 -30.15 8.29
N ASP A 31 1.63 -29.08 7.64
CA ASP A 31 1.50 -27.71 8.14
C ASP A 31 0.40 -26.98 7.38
N TYR A 32 -0.80 -26.95 7.97
CA TYR A 32 -1.97 -26.25 7.43
C TYR A 32 -2.09 -24.80 7.87
N ARG A 33 -1.21 -24.31 8.74
CA ARG A 33 -1.33 -22.97 9.34
C ARG A 33 -0.78 -21.86 8.45
N ARG A 34 -0.06 -22.24 7.40
CA ARG A 34 0.60 -21.33 6.46
C ARG A 34 -0.34 -20.85 5.34
N PRO A 35 -0.01 -19.72 4.68
CA PRO A 35 -0.67 -19.31 3.44
C PRO A 35 -0.68 -20.41 2.38
N ASP A 36 0.43 -21.14 2.30
CA ASP A 36 0.66 -22.25 1.39
C ASP A 36 0.87 -23.51 2.23
N PRO A 37 -0.21 -24.25 2.51
CA PRO A 37 -0.12 -25.51 3.24
C PRO A 37 0.85 -26.47 2.57
N CYS A 38 1.61 -27.18 3.39
CA CYS A 38 2.71 -27.98 2.89
C CYS A 38 2.97 -29.22 3.75
N ILE A 39 3.67 -30.17 3.14
CA ILE A 39 4.32 -31.28 3.84
C ILE A 39 5.69 -30.78 4.27
N ALA A 40 5.93 -30.74 5.58
CA ALA A 40 7.21 -30.44 6.18
C ALA A 40 7.95 -31.74 6.48
N PHE A 41 9.16 -31.87 5.94
CA PHE A 41 10.02 -33.01 6.18
C PHE A 41 11.07 -32.64 7.21
N THR A 42 11.14 -33.38 8.31
CA THR A 42 11.88 -32.98 9.50
C THR A 42 12.79 -34.10 10.02
N MET A 43 13.91 -33.74 10.65
CA MET A 43 14.75 -34.71 11.40
C MET A 43 14.23 -34.94 12.83
N GLY A 44 13.31 -34.10 13.29
CA GLY A 44 12.71 -34.10 14.63
C GLY A 44 11.84 -32.85 14.82
N ALA A 45 11.24 -32.70 16.00
CA ALA A 45 10.43 -31.53 16.33
C ALA A 45 11.26 -30.25 16.11
N HIS A 46 10.80 -29.39 15.18
CA HIS A 46 11.39 -28.07 14.88
C HIS A 46 12.63 -28.03 13.97
N GLN A 47 13.03 -29.12 13.32
CA GLN A 47 14.09 -29.09 12.30
C GLN A 47 13.56 -29.50 10.92
N PRO A 48 12.80 -28.62 10.24
CA PRO A 48 12.41 -28.83 8.86
C PRO A 48 13.62 -28.72 7.94
N ILE A 49 13.83 -29.74 7.12
CA ILE A 49 14.90 -29.83 6.13
C ILE A 49 14.41 -29.26 4.80
N TYR A 50 13.16 -29.56 4.44
CA TYR A 50 12.53 -29.06 3.22
C TYR A 50 11.01 -29.15 3.32
N TYR A 51 10.33 -28.45 2.40
CA TYR A 51 8.88 -28.39 2.30
C TYR A 51 8.43 -28.74 0.89
N ILE A 52 7.32 -29.47 0.79
CA ILE A 52 6.63 -29.69 -0.49
C ILE A 52 5.23 -29.09 -0.37
N PRO A 53 4.81 -28.22 -1.31
CA PRO A 53 3.45 -27.71 -1.34
C PRO A 53 2.42 -28.84 -1.38
N LEU A 54 1.36 -28.71 -0.58
CA LEU A 54 0.28 -29.69 -0.53
C LEU A 54 -0.93 -29.16 -1.30
N TYR A 55 -1.43 -30.00 -2.21
CA TYR A 55 -2.60 -29.72 -3.03
C TYR A 55 -3.54 -30.91 -2.97
N ILE A 56 -4.84 -30.65 -3.14
CA ILE A 56 -5.82 -31.72 -3.31
C ILE A 56 -5.54 -32.50 -4.59
N THR A 57 -5.65 -33.82 -4.52
CA THR A 57 -5.63 -34.66 -5.71
C THR A 57 -7.02 -34.61 -6.36
N PRO A 58 -7.14 -34.38 -7.68
CA PRO A 58 -8.42 -34.44 -8.35
C PRO A 58 -9.15 -35.75 -8.07
N HIS A 59 -10.44 -35.68 -7.75
CA HIS A 59 -11.22 -36.88 -7.47
C HIS A 59 -11.42 -37.69 -8.78
N PRO A 60 -11.14 -39.01 -8.81
CA PRO A 60 -11.10 -39.81 -10.05
C PRO A 60 -12.39 -39.79 -10.88
N ARG A 61 -13.52 -39.56 -10.20
CA ARG A 61 -14.85 -39.42 -10.82
C ARG A 61 -14.94 -38.26 -11.83
N PHE A 62 -14.09 -37.25 -11.69
CA PHE A 62 -14.10 -36.05 -12.54
C PHE A 62 -12.92 -35.97 -13.51
N ASP A 63 -12.10 -37.03 -13.62
CA ASP A 63 -10.95 -37.10 -14.54
C ASP A 63 -11.32 -36.95 -16.03
N ARG A 64 -12.61 -37.08 -16.38
CA ARG A 64 -13.10 -37.06 -17.77
C ARG A 64 -14.15 -35.99 -18.05
N GLY A 65 -14.25 -34.93 -17.22
CA GLY A 65 -15.23 -33.86 -17.43
C GLY A 65 -14.86 -32.55 -16.75
N PRO A 66 -15.59 -31.46 -17.01
CA PRO A 66 -15.37 -30.19 -16.33
C PRO A 66 -15.63 -30.37 -14.83
N ASN A 67 -14.65 -29.99 -14.01
CA ASN A 67 -14.82 -29.98 -12.56
C ASN A 67 -15.91 -28.98 -12.17
N PRO A 68 -16.86 -29.36 -11.29
CA PRO A 68 -17.87 -28.43 -10.82
C PRO A 68 -17.22 -27.25 -10.10
N ILE A 69 -17.53 -26.03 -10.53
CA ILE A 69 -17.10 -24.81 -9.85
C ILE A 69 -18.07 -24.55 -8.70
N LEU A 70 -17.52 -24.37 -7.50
CA LEU A 70 -18.32 -24.05 -6.31
C LEU A 70 -19.00 -22.68 -6.49
N THR A 71 -20.32 -22.65 -6.31
CA THR A 71 -21.09 -21.40 -6.21
C THR A 71 -20.72 -20.61 -4.97
N SER A 72 -20.99 -19.30 -4.94
CA SER A 72 -20.73 -18.46 -3.76
C SER A 72 -21.42 -18.98 -2.49
N MET A 73 -22.61 -19.57 -2.61
CA MET A 73 -23.31 -20.17 -1.47
C MET A 73 -22.62 -21.44 -0.96
N GLN A 74 -22.06 -22.26 -1.85
CA GLN A 74 -21.29 -23.44 -1.45
C GLN A 74 -19.94 -23.06 -0.85
N GLN A 75 -19.30 -21.99 -1.35
CA GLN A 75 -18.05 -21.47 -0.81
C GLN A 75 -18.19 -21.04 0.65
N ARG A 76 -19.34 -20.46 1.03
CA ARG A 76 -19.64 -20.03 2.41
C ARG A 76 -19.47 -21.13 3.46
N LEU A 77 -19.69 -22.39 3.10
CA LEU A 77 -19.48 -23.52 4.02
C LEU A 77 -18.02 -23.60 4.50
N PHE A 78 -17.06 -23.15 3.68
CA PHE A 78 -15.64 -23.23 3.97
C PHE A 78 -15.09 -21.94 4.60
N GLU A 79 -15.90 -20.89 4.72
CA GLU A 79 -15.48 -19.65 5.38
C GLU A 79 -15.07 -19.95 6.84
N ALA A 80 -14.16 -19.12 7.37
CA ALA A 80 -13.76 -19.21 8.77
C ALA A 80 -14.81 -18.56 9.68
N ASP A 81 -16.08 -18.92 9.50
CA ASP A 81 -17.20 -18.48 10.33
C ASP A 81 -17.54 -19.56 11.37
N GLN A 82 -17.99 -19.13 12.56
CA GLN A 82 -18.20 -20.07 13.68
C GLN A 82 -19.29 -21.11 13.39
N ASN A 83 -20.16 -20.85 12.41
CA ASN A 83 -21.34 -21.65 12.15
C ASN A 83 -21.00 -23.00 11.53
N PHE A 84 -20.10 -23.04 10.55
CA PHE A 84 -19.77 -24.27 9.82
C PHE A 84 -18.35 -24.76 10.05
N THR A 85 -17.46 -23.94 10.63
CA THR A 85 -16.04 -24.31 10.81
C THR A 85 -15.85 -25.63 11.55
N THR A 86 -16.54 -25.86 12.67
CA THR A 86 -16.40 -27.09 13.45
C THR A 86 -16.90 -28.31 12.69
N ILE A 87 -18.01 -28.18 11.98
CA ILE A 87 -18.62 -29.27 11.20
C ILE A 87 -17.70 -29.64 10.03
N VAL A 88 -17.19 -28.65 9.30
CA VAL A 88 -16.28 -28.86 8.18
C VAL A 88 -14.95 -29.45 8.64
N ASN A 89 -14.40 -28.98 9.77
CA ASN A 89 -13.17 -29.57 10.30
C ASN A 89 -13.37 -31.04 10.68
N GLY A 90 -14.46 -31.38 11.36
CA GLY A 90 -14.77 -32.78 11.68
C GLY A 90 -14.92 -33.64 10.42
N ALA A 91 -15.62 -33.12 9.39
CA ALA A 91 -15.76 -33.83 8.13
C ALA A 91 -14.44 -34.01 7.37
N LEU A 92 -13.53 -33.03 7.45
CA LEU A 92 -12.18 -33.13 6.87
C LEU A 92 -11.32 -34.15 7.62
N ASP A 93 -11.44 -34.20 8.94
CA ASP A 93 -10.73 -35.17 9.77
C ASP A 93 -11.24 -36.60 9.49
N ASP A 94 -12.56 -36.78 9.34
CA ASP A 94 -13.19 -38.07 8.99
C ASP A 94 -12.84 -38.54 7.56
N MET A 95 -12.56 -37.60 6.65
CA MET A 95 -12.23 -37.89 5.25
C MET A 95 -10.78 -38.36 5.07
N ASP A 96 -9.90 -38.11 6.04
CA ASP A 96 -8.47 -38.47 6.04
C ASP A 96 -7.75 -38.08 4.72
N ASP A 97 -8.10 -36.92 4.17
CA ASP A 97 -7.48 -36.35 2.97
C ASP A 97 -6.71 -35.06 3.30
N PRO A 98 -5.38 -35.16 3.48
CA PRO A 98 -4.52 -34.01 3.74
C PRO A 98 -4.61 -32.92 2.67
N GLY A 99 -4.86 -33.29 1.41
CA GLY A 99 -4.94 -32.37 0.28
C GLY A 99 -6.20 -31.51 0.36
N ALA A 100 -7.34 -32.10 0.72
CA ALA A 100 -8.56 -31.34 0.95
C ALA A 100 -8.43 -30.38 2.15
N TRP A 101 -7.80 -30.83 3.24
CA TRP A 101 -7.49 -30.00 4.41
C TRP A 101 -6.64 -28.78 4.01
N ALA A 102 -5.65 -28.98 3.12
CA ALA A 102 -4.83 -27.92 2.57
C ALA A 102 -5.63 -26.89 1.75
N GLU A 103 -6.51 -27.31 0.85
CA GLU A 103 -7.28 -26.36 0.03
C GLU A 103 -8.24 -25.52 0.87
N VAL A 104 -8.93 -26.13 1.83
CA VAL A 104 -9.81 -25.39 2.75
C VAL A 104 -9.02 -24.38 3.58
N SER A 105 -7.81 -24.76 4.02
CA SER A 105 -6.93 -23.85 4.75
C SER A 105 -6.46 -22.68 3.89
N ARG A 106 -6.07 -22.94 2.64
CA ARG A 106 -5.66 -21.92 1.67
C ARG A 106 -6.81 -20.95 1.39
N TYR A 107 -8.02 -21.47 1.16
CA TYR A 107 -9.23 -20.66 0.99
C TYR A 107 -9.47 -19.75 2.20
N ARG A 108 -9.49 -20.30 3.42
CA ARG A 108 -9.70 -19.53 4.66
C ARG A 108 -8.61 -18.47 4.89
N TYR A 109 -7.37 -18.77 4.53
CA TYR A 109 -6.29 -17.78 4.61
C TYR A 109 -6.49 -16.65 3.60
N GLY A 110 -6.84 -16.98 2.35
CA GLY A 110 -7.17 -16.01 1.31
C GLY A 110 -8.33 -15.10 1.69
N ALA A 111 -9.42 -15.67 2.21
CA ALA A 111 -10.59 -14.92 2.69
C ALA A 111 -10.21 -13.93 3.80
N ARG A 112 -9.44 -14.37 4.81
CA ARG A 112 -8.97 -13.49 5.90
C ARG A 112 -8.11 -12.33 5.38
N ARG A 113 -7.23 -12.57 4.40
CA ARG A 113 -6.40 -11.52 3.78
C ARG A 113 -7.25 -10.53 3.01
N LEU A 114 -8.29 -10.99 2.33
CA LEU A 114 -9.22 -10.12 1.61
C LEU A 114 -9.99 -9.21 2.58
N ASP A 115 -10.49 -9.77 3.69
CA ASP A 115 -11.17 -9.00 4.73
C ASP A 115 -10.26 -7.96 5.38
N GLU A 116 -9.01 -8.32 5.64
CA GLU A 116 -8.00 -7.38 6.15
C GLU A 116 -7.74 -6.25 5.16
N ALA A 117 -7.58 -6.56 3.87
CA ALA A 117 -7.41 -5.57 2.82
C ALA A 117 -8.62 -4.61 2.76
N HIS A 118 -9.85 -5.12 2.87
CA HIS A 118 -11.05 -4.29 2.91
C HIS A 118 -11.09 -3.37 4.14
N ARG A 119 -10.71 -3.87 5.33
CA ARG A 119 -10.61 -3.04 6.55
C ARG A 119 -9.57 -1.94 6.40
N ASN A 120 -8.41 -2.26 5.84
CA ASN A 120 -7.33 -1.30 5.60
C ASN A 120 -7.77 -0.24 4.60
N LEU A 121 -8.41 -0.62 3.49
CA LEU A 121 -8.97 0.31 2.51
C LEU A 121 -9.97 1.29 3.16
N ALA A 122 -10.87 0.79 3.99
CA ALA A 122 -11.85 1.63 4.71
C ALA A 122 -11.17 2.56 5.73
N HIS A 123 -10.09 2.13 6.37
CA HIS A 123 -9.28 2.98 7.24
C HIS A 123 -8.61 4.11 6.44
N TRP A 124 -7.94 3.80 5.33
CA TRP A 124 -7.28 4.80 4.49
C TRP A 124 -8.25 5.82 3.89
N ARG A 125 -9.45 5.39 3.48
CA ARG A 125 -10.51 6.31 3.01
C ARG A 125 -10.90 7.33 4.09
N ARG A 126 -11.14 6.87 5.33
CA ARG A 126 -11.45 7.76 6.45
C ARG A 126 -10.31 8.72 6.78
N MET A 127 -9.06 8.26 6.69
CA MET A 127 -7.88 9.13 6.89
C MET A 127 -7.80 10.21 5.80
N ALA A 128 -8.06 9.87 4.54
CA ALA A 128 -8.08 10.83 3.44
C ALA A 128 -9.22 11.86 3.59
N GLU A 129 -10.41 11.44 4.03
CA GLU A 129 -11.53 12.34 4.31
C GLU A 129 -11.19 13.36 5.41
N ARG A 130 -10.57 12.90 6.51
CA ARG A 130 -10.10 13.78 7.59
C ARG A 130 -9.04 14.76 7.12
N ALA A 131 -8.04 14.29 6.38
CA ALA A 131 -7.01 15.16 5.82
C ALA A 131 -7.61 16.23 4.89
N ASN A 132 -8.61 15.87 4.07
CA ASN A 132 -9.34 16.83 3.24
C ASN A 132 -10.11 17.86 4.07
N GLN A 133 -10.71 17.45 5.19
CA GLN A 133 -11.37 18.37 6.12
C GLN A 133 -10.36 19.33 6.76
N ASP A 134 -9.21 18.82 7.21
CA ASP A 134 -8.13 19.63 7.80
C ASP A 134 -7.58 20.63 6.79
N ILE A 135 -7.36 20.22 5.54
CA ILE A 135 -6.95 21.10 4.44
C ILE A 135 -7.99 22.21 4.23
N ARG A 136 -9.29 21.88 4.19
CA ARG A 136 -10.36 22.89 4.04
C ARG A 136 -10.39 23.87 5.19
N LEU A 137 -10.23 23.39 6.42
CA LEU A 137 -10.16 24.24 7.61
C LEU A 137 -8.94 25.15 7.58
N ALA A 138 -7.78 24.62 7.20
CA ALA A 138 -6.55 25.39 7.02
C ALA A 138 -6.72 26.45 5.93
N VAL A 139 -7.30 26.11 4.78
CA VAL A 139 -7.60 27.07 3.71
C VAL A 139 -8.51 28.19 4.22
N HIS A 140 -9.60 27.85 4.92
CA HIS A 140 -10.50 28.85 5.49
C HIS A 140 -9.79 29.75 6.52
N ALA A 141 -8.95 29.19 7.38
CA ALA A 141 -8.16 29.95 8.34
C ALA A 141 -7.13 30.86 7.63
N MET A 142 -6.47 30.37 6.59
CA MET A 142 -5.55 31.15 5.76
C MET A 142 -6.27 32.30 5.05
N SER A 143 -7.47 32.08 4.52
CA SER A 143 -8.29 33.13 3.91
C SER A 143 -8.70 34.18 4.94
N ARG A 144 -9.14 33.78 6.14
CA ARG A 144 -9.47 34.71 7.22
C ARG A 144 -8.27 35.54 7.70
N GLY A 145 -7.10 34.92 7.78
CA GLY A 145 -5.86 35.58 8.17
C GLY A 145 -5.20 36.40 7.06
N ASP A 146 -5.85 36.49 5.90
CA ASP A 146 -5.34 37.10 4.67
C ASP A 146 -3.90 36.68 4.33
N VAL A 147 -3.61 35.39 4.56
CA VAL A 147 -2.24 34.85 4.49
C VAL A 147 -1.65 35.04 3.09
N TYR A 148 -2.47 34.96 2.05
CA TYR A 148 -2.05 35.19 0.68
C TYR A 148 -1.47 36.59 0.47
N HIS A 149 -2.22 37.67 0.73
CA HIS A 149 -1.74 39.03 0.50
C HIS A 149 -0.58 39.39 1.43
N ARG A 150 -0.52 38.79 2.62
CA ARG A 150 0.59 38.97 3.56
C ARG A 150 1.88 38.30 3.09
N LEU A 151 1.81 37.10 2.51
CA LEU A 151 2.98 36.36 2.01
C LEU A 151 3.38 36.77 0.59
N TYR A 152 2.44 37.24 -0.23
CA TYR A 152 2.66 37.54 -1.64
C TYR A 152 3.86 38.47 -1.91
N PRO A 153 4.08 39.58 -1.16
CA PRO A 153 5.24 40.44 -1.37
C PRO A 153 6.57 39.75 -1.05
N TYR A 154 6.60 38.87 -0.04
CA TYR A 154 7.78 38.11 0.35
C TYR A 154 8.12 37.02 -0.66
N LEU A 155 7.10 36.33 -1.18
CA LEU A 155 7.28 35.35 -2.27
C LEU A 155 7.78 36.05 -3.54
N THR A 156 7.23 37.22 -3.87
CA THR A 156 7.66 38.00 -5.03
C THR A 156 9.10 38.51 -4.87
N TYR A 157 9.51 38.90 -3.66
CA TYR A 157 10.89 39.26 -3.35
C TYR A 157 11.85 38.06 -3.48
N ALA A 158 11.50 36.92 -2.87
CA ALA A 158 12.34 35.72 -2.87
C ALA A 158 12.59 35.16 -4.28
N TYR A 159 11.61 35.29 -5.17
CA TYR A 159 11.72 34.90 -6.59
C TYR A 159 12.24 36.01 -7.50
N SER A 160 12.65 37.17 -6.96
CA SER A 160 13.19 38.26 -7.77
C SER A 160 14.70 38.15 -7.93
N ASN A 161 15.18 38.23 -9.18
CA ASN A 161 16.61 38.36 -9.48
C ASN A 161 17.12 39.80 -9.34
N ASN A 162 16.35 40.69 -8.69
CA ASN A 162 16.69 42.11 -8.59
C ASN A 162 17.25 42.42 -7.19
N PRO A 163 18.54 42.78 -7.08
CA PRO A 163 19.18 43.04 -5.79
C PRO A 163 18.64 44.28 -5.07
N ARG A 164 17.85 45.12 -5.74
CA ARG A 164 17.16 46.29 -5.15
C ARG A 164 15.71 45.99 -4.76
N MET A 165 15.23 44.78 -4.99
CA MET A 165 13.87 44.40 -4.59
C MET A 165 13.81 44.29 -3.07
N THR A 166 12.73 44.79 -2.48
CA THR A 166 12.41 44.58 -1.06
C THR A 166 10.94 44.14 -0.95
N PRO A 167 10.50 43.54 0.16
CA PRO A 167 9.10 43.14 0.32
C PRO A 167 8.10 44.29 0.13
N ALA A 168 8.43 45.50 0.61
CA ALA A 168 7.57 46.67 0.43
C ALA A 168 7.40 47.04 -1.06
N VAL A 169 8.49 46.99 -1.81
CA VAL A 169 8.52 47.29 -3.25
C VAL A 169 7.84 46.17 -4.05
N ALA A 170 8.06 44.91 -3.67
CA ALA A 170 7.55 43.72 -4.36
C ALA A 170 6.02 43.62 -4.40
N SER A 171 5.32 44.23 -3.44
CA SER A 171 3.85 44.34 -3.43
C SER A 171 3.26 45.02 -4.68
N HIS A 172 4.06 45.81 -5.40
CA HIS A 172 3.68 46.55 -6.60
C HIS A 172 4.12 45.89 -7.92
N PHE A 173 4.79 44.73 -7.86
CA PHE A 173 5.31 44.03 -9.04
C PHE A 173 4.47 42.82 -9.43
N ALA A 174 4.49 42.53 -10.74
CA ALA A 174 3.91 41.31 -11.26
C ALA A 174 4.74 40.10 -10.77
N PRO A 175 4.08 38.98 -10.43
CA PRO A 175 4.77 37.83 -9.88
C PRO A 175 5.67 37.15 -10.92
N HIS A 176 6.68 36.41 -10.44
CA HIS A 176 7.51 35.54 -11.28
C HIS A 176 6.63 34.62 -12.16
N PRO A 177 7.03 34.28 -13.41
CA PRO A 177 6.20 33.51 -14.32
C PRO A 177 5.63 32.21 -13.75
N GLU A 178 6.40 31.48 -12.95
CA GLU A 178 5.95 30.26 -12.27
C GLU A 178 4.87 30.53 -11.22
N LEU A 179 5.09 31.54 -10.36
CA LEU A 179 4.10 31.97 -9.37
C LEU A 179 2.83 32.49 -10.08
N ARG A 180 2.99 33.21 -11.20
CA ARG A 180 1.89 33.69 -12.02
C ARG A 180 1.08 32.54 -12.64
N ALA A 181 1.75 31.49 -13.12
CA ALA A 181 1.09 30.31 -13.68
C ALA A 181 0.22 29.60 -12.64
N VAL A 182 0.72 29.45 -11.40
CA VAL A 182 -0.06 28.90 -10.28
C VAL A 182 -1.29 29.76 -9.96
N LEU A 183 -1.14 31.09 -9.96
CA LEU A 183 -2.24 32.02 -9.67
C LEU A 183 -3.31 32.07 -10.76
N GLN A 184 -2.89 31.98 -12.02
CA GLN A 184 -3.80 31.92 -13.17
C GLN A 184 -4.54 30.58 -13.23
N ALA A 185 -3.88 29.47 -12.91
CA ALA A 185 -4.52 28.15 -12.79
C ALA A 185 -5.54 28.10 -11.63
N GLY A 186 -5.32 28.86 -10.56
CA GLY A 186 -6.22 28.98 -9.40
C GLY A 186 -7.47 29.85 -9.62
N GLY A 187 -7.72 30.36 -10.83
CA GLY A 187 -8.93 31.14 -11.15
C GLY A 187 -8.91 32.60 -10.67
N ILE A 188 -7.78 33.11 -10.15
CA ILE A 188 -7.63 34.53 -9.88
C ILE A 188 -7.49 35.24 -11.23
N GLY A 189 -8.59 35.86 -11.68
CA GLY A 189 -8.61 36.65 -12.90
C GLY A 189 -7.51 37.72 -12.89
N SER A 190 -6.92 37.98 -14.07
CA SER A 190 -5.84 38.95 -14.29
C SER A 190 -6.14 40.37 -13.77
N SER A 191 -7.38 40.66 -13.38
CA SER A 191 -7.89 41.89 -12.78
C SER A 191 -7.49 42.11 -11.31
N HIS A 192 -7.09 41.07 -10.57
CA HIS A 192 -6.66 41.18 -9.17
C HIS A 192 -5.13 41.20 -8.98
N LEU A 193 -4.39 40.99 -10.07
CA LEU A 193 -2.93 41.10 -10.06
C LEU A 193 -2.53 42.55 -10.35
N PRO A 194 -1.56 43.13 -9.64
CA PRO A 194 -1.07 44.46 -9.95
C PRO A 194 -0.61 44.50 -11.42
N ARG A 195 -1.18 45.43 -12.20
CA ARG A 195 -0.81 45.62 -13.61
C ARG A 195 0.69 45.86 -13.71
N ARG A 196 1.35 45.22 -14.70
CA ARG A 196 2.76 45.43 -15.04
C ARG A 196 3.10 46.94 -15.00
N ARG A 197 3.74 47.40 -13.92
CA ARG A 197 4.56 48.60 -14.01
C ARG A 197 5.87 48.15 -14.64
N HIS A 198 6.02 48.45 -15.93
CA HIS A 198 7.32 48.39 -16.55
C HIS A 198 8.25 49.30 -15.75
N LEU A 199 9.35 48.75 -15.25
CA LEU A 199 10.50 49.57 -14.84
C LEU A 199 10.89 50.38 -16.07
N ARG A 200 10.46 51.65 -16.13
CA ARG A 200 11.24 52.65 -16.84
C ARG A 200 12.52 52.76 -16.05
N ILE A 201 13.51 51.97 -16.44
CA ILE A 201 14.89 52.21 -16.10
C ILE A 201 15.15 53.61 -16.65
N ALA A 202 15.18 54.62 -15.78
CA ALA A 202 15.75 55.89 -16.18
C ALA A 202 17.19 55.56 -16.61
N PRO A 203 17.63 55.95 -17.83
CA PRO A 203 19.00 55.70 -18.22
C PRO A 203 19.92 56.30 -17.15
N PRO A 204 21.05 55.66 -16.84
CA PRO A 204 21.99 56.21 -15.89
C PRO A 204 22.32 57.64 -16.32
N ARG A 205 22.12 58.62 -15.43
CA ARG A 205 22.73 59.93 -15.60
C ARG A 205 24.24 59.69 -15.55
N ILE A 206 24.89 59.75 -16.70
CA ILE A 206 26.32 59.97 -16.77
C ILE A 206 26.52 61.35 -16.16
N ILE A 207 27.12 61.38 -14.97
CA ILE A 207 27.66 62.61 -14.42
C ILE A 207 29.01 62.74 -15.14
N ASP A 208 29.08 63.60 -16.14
CA ASP A 208 30.37 64.02 -16.72
C ASP A 208 31.15 64.74 -15.62
N LEU A 209 32.17 64.08 -15.10
CA LEU A 209 33.18 64.67 -14.24
C LEU A 209 34.30 65.24 -15.10
N THR A 210 33.95 66.16 -15.99
CA THR A 210 34.92 66.97 -16.74
C THR A 210 34.48 68.43 -16.69
N GLY A 211 35.24 69.26 -15.98
CA GLY A 211 35.15 70.72 -16.05
C GLY A 211 35.30 71.41 -14.71
N ASP A 212 36.57 71.61 -14.31
CA ASP A 212 37.17 72.83 -13.76
C ASP A 212 36.23 73.92 -13.17
N ASP A 213 36.27 74.06 -11.84
CA ASP A 213 36.91 75.18 -11.12
C ASP A 213 37.03 74.87 -9.62
#